data_AF-A0A8I1MSM9-F1
#
_entry.id   AF-A0A8I1MSM9-F1
#
_cell.length_a   1.000
_cell.length_b   1.000
_cell.length_c   1.000
_cell.angle_alpha   90.00
_cell.angle_beta   90.00
_cell.angle_gamma   90.00
#
_symmetry.space_group_name_H-M   'P 1'
#
loop_
_entity.id
_entity.type
_entity.pdbx_description
1 polymer ?
#
loop_
_entity_poly.entity_id
_entity_poly.type
_entity_poly.pdbx_seq_one_letter_code
_entity_poly.pdbx_strand_id
1 'polypeptide(L)'
;MKALFPWALIVALAVSVPCARAADEKTSEAAATETTDDLVSQLDAAVKAQQKEAGAATDRSRELQYYATQAAATVRRALSSGGGGVSNLQDALNQVQSVAPSEDVQKLCAKILATAQAQAETRDKAVIDQTTAQIDAAMKATFAAKTPKDLDDQIIQLSNLSVSRDYNSSQVVQRKVEQARSAVTFMCRWQDYLANKNNGNIDAARTVLRNLSQDTSSYPFVPRSEILQRMDDLGVDKSDPATQLPSLKDKTLADLDAMVQQLVELKDKNRGSSEINTRLQALQQLSDARQQVKAGLYGQAFSYCTTRYGADAQAMVPLTQELLITFLPQYLEIAEAYPAKAGETPVVYLQRVNAESRKKGEWKTTSKALDAYRQVAFANGQTPSWVSGDAQAITAYIQGQNYEAAGLYREAIQAYKRVIGQTGDNIPIEQARTRLEAIRKEHPQDAEAAEKTPEVRTYPVPMPYPAGR
;
A
#
# COMPACT_ATOMS: atom_id res chain seq x y z
N MET A 1 51.16 5.78 -5.38
CA MET A 1 52.16 4.90 -6.03
C MET A 1 51.41 3.93 -6.94
N LYS A 2 51.67 4.04 -8.25
CA LYS A 2 51.42 3.09 -9.36
C LYS A 2 50.03 2.45 -9.51
N ALA A 3 49.32 2.98 -10.51
CA ALA A 3 48.25 2.33 -11.26
C ALA A 3 48.71 1.02 -11.93
N LEU A 4 47.77 0.14 -12.27
CA LEU A 4 47.68 -0.61 -13.54
C LEU A 4 46.39 -1.46 -13.57
N PHE A 5 45.46 -1.05 -14.43
CA PHE A 5 44.37 -1.87 -14.97
C PHE A 5 44.94 -2.80 -16.07
N PRO A 6 44.46 -4.04 -16.23
CA PRO A 6 44.57 -4.75 -17.49
C PRO A 6 43.21 -4.78 -18.20
N TRP A 7 43.17 -4.12 -19.35
CA TRP A 7 42.29 -4.46 -20.46
C TRP A 7 42.89 -5.66 -21.22
N ALA A 8 42.01 -6.36 -21.96
CA ALA A 8 42.29 -7.32 -23.04
C ALA A 8 42.52 -8.79 -22.67
N LEU A 9 41.47 -9.61 -22.89
CA LEU A 9 41.60 -10.87 -23.63
C LEU A 9 40.23 -11.25 -24.25
N ILE A 10 39.97 -10.81 -25.48
CA ILE A 10 38.94 -11.43 -26.32
C ILE A 10 39.65 -12.58 -27.04
N VAL A 11 39.47 -13.80 -26.55
CA VAL A 11 39.85 -15.01 -27.28
C VAL A 11 38.69 -15.37 -28.19
N ALA A 12 38.87 -15.21 -29.49
CA ALA A 12 37.98 -15.77 -30.49
C ALA A 12 38.13 -17.30 -30.48
N LEU A 13 37.19 -17.98 -29.80
CA LEU A 13 37.04 -19.43 -29.88
C LEU A 13 36.25 -19.76 -31.16
N ALA A 14 36.98 -20.10 -32.21
CA ALA A 14 36.41 -20.80 -33.36
C ALA A 14 36.11 -22.25 -32.94
N VAL A 15 34.88 -22.50 -32.50
CA VAL A 15 34.39 -23.85 -32.21
C VAL A 15 33.50 -24.27 -33.37
N SER A 16 34.04 -25.12 -34.24
CA SER A 16 33.28 -25.81 -35.28
C SER A 16 32.45 -26.92 -34.65
N VAL A 17 31.12 -26.78 -34.67
CA VAL A 17 30.19 -27.88 -34.37
C VAL A 17 29.29 -28.06 -35.59
N PRO A 18 29.25 -29.27 -36.18
CA PRO A 18 28.33 -29.55 -37.28
C PRO A 18 26.92 -29.79 -36.72
N CYS A 19 25.99 -28.90 -37.02
CA CYS A 19 24.56 -29.14 -36.82
C CYS A 19 23.90 -29.31 -38.17
N ALA A 20 23.73 -30.55 -38.60
CA ALA A 20 22.99 -30.92 -39.79
C ALA A 20 21.48 -30.79 -39.56
N ARG A 21 20.78 -30.10 -40.47
CA ARG A 21 19.37 -30.39 -40.78
C ARG A 21 19.15 -30.16 -42.27
N ALA A 22 18.69 -31.20 -42.95
CA ALA A 22 18.63 -31.30 -44.41
C ALA A 22 17.74 -30.22 -45.05
N ALA A 23 18.38 -29.27 -45.70
CA ALA A 23 17.83 -28.49 -46.80
C ALA A 23 18.91 -28.44 -47.89
N ASP A 24 18.61 -29.06 -49.03
CA ASP A 24 19.38 -29.08 -50.29
C ASP A 24 20.92 -29.11 -50.17
N GLU A 25 21.45 -30.32 -50.04
CA GLU A 25 22.86 -30.65 -49.77
C GLU A 25 23.85 -30.16 -50.84
N LYS A 26 23.38 -29.75 -52.04
CA LYS A 26 24.27 -29.30 -53.13
C LYS A 26 24.60 -27.81 -53.14
N THR A 27 23.91 -26.97 -52.38
CA THR A 27 24.19 -25.52 -52.33
C THR A 27 24.87 -25.09 -51.03
N SER A 28 24.91 -25.98 -50.03
CA SER A 28 25.39 -25.67 -48.68
C SER A 28 26.90 -25.84 -48.48
N GLU A 29 27.58 -26.73 -49.22
CA GLU A 29 29.02 -26.99 -49.00
C GLU A 29 29.96 -25.99 -49.71
N ALA A 30 29.48 -25.26 -50.72
CA ALA A 30 30.26 -24.23 -51.42
C ALA A 30 30.12 -22.81 -50.82
N ALA A 31 29.25 -22.62 -49.83
CA ALA A 31 28.97 -21.31 -49.22
C ALA A 31 29.91 -20.96 -48.05
N ALA A 32 30.83 -21.85 -47.67
CA ALA A 32 31.64 -21.73 -46.45
C ALA A 32 32.88 -20.82 -46.56
N THR A 33 33.21 -20.28 -47.74
CA THR A 33 34.42 -19.46 -47.94
C THR A 33 34.17 -18.03 -48.40
N GLU A 34 32.98 -17.69 -48.87
CA GLU A 34 32.68 -16.30 -49.25
C GLU A 34 32.20 -15.53 -48.03
N THR A 35 32.99 -14.53 -47.63
CA THR A 35 32.59 -13.64 -46.57
C THR A 35 31.45 -12.76 -47.04
N THR A 36 30.69 -12.24 -46.08
CA THR A 36 29.67 -11.24 -46.35
C THR A 36 30.23 -10.02 -47.10
N ASP A 37 31.47 -9.63 -46.81
CA ASP A 37 32.15 -8.54 -47.51
C ASP A 37 32.49 -8.90 -48.97
N ASP A 38 32.78 -10.17 -49.25
CA ASP A 38 32.97 -10.67 -50.61
C ASP A 38 31.65 -10.59 -51.40
N LEU A 39 30.53 -11.03 -50.80
CA LEU A 39 29.21 -10.97 -51.43
C LEU A 39 28.77 -9.52 -51.70
N VAL A 40 29.04 -8.59 -50.78
CA VAL A 40 28.76 -7.16 -50.97
C VAL A 40 29.62 -6.57 -52.10
N SER A 41 30.88 -7.00 -52.19
CA SER A 41 31.80 -6.56 -53.26
C SER A 41 31.38 -7.10 -54.63
N GLN A 42 30.92 -8.36 -54.69
CA GLN A 42 30.34 -8.95 -55.89
C GLN A 42 29.06 -8.22 -56.31
N LEU A 43 28.19 -7.84 -55.36
CA LEU A 43 26.99 -7.06 -55.63
C LEU A 43 27.33 -5.68 -56.22
N ASP A 44 28.29 -4.97 -55.65
CA ASP A 44 28.74 -3.66 -56.17
C ASP A 44 29.31 -3.79 -57.60
N ALA A 45 30.10 -4.84 -57.86
CA ALA A 45 30.64 -5.12 -59.19
C ALA A 45 29.53 -5.45 -60.22
N ALA A 46 28.54 -6.26 -59.83
CA ALA A 46 27.41 -6.64 -60.69
C ALA A 46 26.54 -5.42 -61.04
N VAL A 47 26.26 -4.55 -60.06
CA VAL A 47 25.49 -3.32 -60.31
C VAL A 47 26.26 -2.36 -61.23
N LYS A 48 27.59 -2.23 -61.08
CA LYS A 48 28.44 -1.43 -61.99
C LYS A 48 28.50 -1.99 -63.41
N ALA A 49 28.54 -3.32 -63.56
CA ALA A 49 28.50 -3.95 -64.88
C ALA A 49 27.19 -3.65 -65.61
N GLN A 50 26.05 -3.78 -64.91
CA GLN A 50 24.73 -3.46 -65.46
C GLN A 50 24.59 -1.98 -65.83
N GLN A 51 25.18 -1.06 -65.05
CA GLN A 51 25.23 0.36 -65.40
C GLN A 51 25.97 0.62 -66.72
N LYS A 52 27.07 -0.08 -66.96
CA LYS A 52 27.88 0.06 -68.18
C LYS A 52 27.12 -0.41 -69.41
N GLU A 53 26.29 -1.44 -69.28
CA GLU A 53 25.44 -1.99 -70.34
C GLU A 53 24.21 -1.11 -70.65
N ALA A 54 23.68 -0.38 -69.67
CA ALA A 54 22.50 0.49 -69.84
C ALA A 54 22.77 1.80 -70.62
N GLY A 55 24.03 2.11 -70.94
CA GLY A 55 24.43 3.31 -71.70
C GLY A 55 24.47 4.60 -70.88
N ALA A 56 25.31 5.55 -71.30
CA ALA A 56 25.65 6.78 -70.56
C ALA A 56 24.56 7.86 -70.58
N ALA A 57 23.34 7.56 -70.12
CA ALA A 57 22.41 8.59 -69.67
C ALA A 57 22.87 9.06 -68.28
N THR A 58 23.49 10.24 -68.20
CA THR A 58 24.28 10.72 -67.06
C THR A 58 23.53 10.80 -65.73
N ASP A 59 22.20 10.92 -65.73
CA ASP A 59 21.42 11.06 -64.49
C ASP A 59 21.02 9.70 -63.89
N ARG A 60 20.57 8.74 -64.73
CA ARG A 60 20.17 7.39 -64.27
C ARG A 60 21.36 6.60 -63.73
N SER A 61 22.54 6.77 -64.33
CA SER A 61 23.78 6.11 -63.87
C SER A 61 24.23 6.63 -62.49
N ARG A 62 24.09 7.93 -62.21
CA ARG A 62 24.41 8.52 -60.90
C ARG A 62 23.43 8.06 -59.82
N GLU A 63 22.15 8.00 -60.16
CA GLU A 63 21.11 7.51 -59.26
C GLU A 63 21.30 6.01 -58.92
N LEU A 64 21.60 5.18 -59.93
CA LEU A 64 21.97 3.78 -59.75
C LEU A 64 23.18 3.60 -58.82
N GLN A 65 24.23 4.42 -58.99
CA GLN A 65 25.44 4.34 -58.17
C GLN A 65 25.20 4.79 -56.72
N TYR A 66 24.36 5.81 -56.52
CA TYR A 66 23.95 6.27 -55.21
C TYR A 66 23.21 5.15 -54.44
N TYR A 67 22.20 4.53 -55.06
CA TYR A 67 21.44 3.45 -54.43
C TYR A 67 22.29 2.20 -54.16
N ALA A 68 23.20 1.83 -55.07
CA ALA A 68 24.11 0.70 -54.85
C ALA A 68 25.04 0.93 -53.65
N THR A 69 25.58 2.14 -53.53
CA THR A 69 26.48 2.51 -52.44
C THR A 69 25.72 2.57 -51.11
N GLN A 70 24.52 3.14 -51.10
CA GLN A 70 23.66 3.22 -49.92
C GLN A 70 23.22 1.83 -49.46
N ALA A 71 22.84 0.96 -50.40
CA ALA A 71 22.47 -0.41 -50.09
C ALA A 71 23.66 -1.22 -49.60
N ALA A 72 24.84 -1.13 -50.23
CA ALA A 72 26.05 -1.79 -49.74
C ALA A 72 26.41 -1.33 -48.31
N ALA A 73 26.29 -0.04 -48.01
CA ALA A 73 26.48 0.48 -46.66
C ALA A 73 25.41 -0.03 -45.67
N THR A 74 24.17 -0.16 -46.11
CA THR A 74 23.05 -0.69 -45.30
C THR A 74 23.20 -2.17 -45.04
N VAL A 75 23.63 -2.93 -46.04
CA VAL A 75 23.96 -4.36 -45.95
C VAL A 75 25.09 -4.56 -44.94
N ARG A 76 26.21 -3.84 -45.11
CA ARG A 76 27.32 -3.87 -44.14
C ARG A 76 26.87 -3.52 -42.73
N ARG A 77 26.06 -2.46 -42.57
CA ARG A 77 25.53 -2.07 -41.25
C ARG A 77 24.64 -3.16 -40.65
N ALA A 78 23.70 -3.71 -41.42
CA ALA A 78 22.78 -4.75 -40.96
C ALA A 78 23.51 -6.04 -40.52
N LEU A 79 24.62 -6.35 -41.18
CA LEU A 79 25.44 -7.52 -40.86
C LEU A 79 26.34 -7.26 -39.64
N SER A 80 26.84 -6.03 -39.51
CA SER A 80 27.64 -5.57 -38.37
C SER A 80 26.81 -5.38 -37.08
N SER A 81 25.54 -4.97 -37.19
CA SER A 81 24.77 -4.44 -36.05
C SER A 81 23.96 -5.47 -35.26
N GLY A 82 24.27 -6.77 -35.34
CA GLY A 82 23.73 -7.77 -34.41
C GLY A 82 22.20 -7.93 -34.42
N GLY A 83 21.66 -8.78 -35.31
CA GLY A 83 20.32 -9.37 -35.15
C GLY A 83 19.17 -8.70 -35.91
N GLY A 84 18.89 -7.42 -35.68
CA GLY A 84 17.64 -6.79 -36.23
C GLY A 84 17.78 -6.12 -37.57
N GLY A 85 18.91 -6.36 -38.22
CA GLY A 85 19.18 -5.88 -39.55
C GLY A 85 18.43 -6.66 -40.62
N VAL A 86 17.91 -7.87 -40.37
CA VAL A 86 17.44 -8.75 -41.46
C VAL A 86 16.22 -8.19 -42.21
N SER A 87 15.25 -7.58 -41.51
CA SER A 87 14.11 -6.91 -42.17
C SER A 87 14.57 -5.68 -42.96
N ASN A 88 15.39 -4.83 -42.34
CA ASN A 88 15.93 -3.63 -43.00
C ASN A 88 16.86 -3.98 -44.18
N LEU A 89 17.54 -5.12 -44.08
CA LEU A 89 18.38 -5.70 -45.13
C LEU A 89 17.52 -6.17 -46.29
N GLN A 90 16.41 -6.86 -46.02
CA GLN A 90 15.49 -7.28 -47.05
C GLN A 90 14.92 -6.07 -47.82
N ASP A 91 14.51 -5.01 -47.11
CA ASP A 91 14.03 -3.78 -47.72
C ASP A 91 15.13 -3.10 -48.57
N ALA A 92 16.36 -3.03 -48.05
CA ALA A 92 17.49 -2.47 -48.78
C ALA A 92 17.84 -3.28 -50.04
N LEU A 93 17.81 -4.62 -49.95
CA LEU A 93 18.08 -5.51 -51.09
C LEU A 93 16.96 -5.43 -52.13
N ASN A 94 15.70 -5.30 -51.72
CA ASN A 94 14.56 -5.07 -52.62
C ASN A 94 14.70 -3.74 -53.37
N GLN A 95 15.20 -2.69 -52.69
CA GLN A 95 15.49 -1.41 -53.33
C GLN A 95 16.63 -1.50 -54.36
N VAL A 96 17.66 -2.32 -54.11
CA VAL A 96 18.70 -2.59 -55.13
C VAL A 96 18.10 -3.30 -56.33
N GLN A 97 17.28 -4.33 -56.11
CA GLN A 97 16.67 -5.13 -57.17
C GLN A 97 15.71 -4.30 -58.05
N SER A 98 15.00 -3.33 -57.48
CA SER A 98 14.08 -2.48 -58.25
C SER A 98 14.81 -1.53 -59.21
N VAL A 99 16.01 -1.09 -58.82
CA VAL A 99 16.83 -0.17 -59.62
C VAL A 99 17.73 -0.95 -60.61
N ALA A 100 18.23 -2.14 -60.22
CA ALA A 100 19.11 -2.99 -60.99
C ALA A 100 18.58 -4.44 -61.14
N PRO A 101 17.62 -4.70 -62.05
CA PRO A 101 16.88 -5.96 -62.09
C PRO A 101 17.59 -7.12 -62.82
N SER A 102 18.92 -7.14 -62.90
CA SER A 102 19.63 -8.25 -63.58
C SER A 102 19.54 -9.56 -62.79
N GLU A 103 19.59 -10.70 -63.49
CA GLU A 103 19.53 -12.03 -62.88
C GLU A 103 20.69 -12.24 -61.88
N ASP A 104 21.88 -11.71 -62.19
CA ASP A 104 23.06 -11.81 -61.33
C ASP A 104 22.90 -10.98 -60.04
N VAL A 105 22.36 -9.75 -60.13
CA VAL A 105 22.04 -8.93 -58.95
C VAL A 105 20.97 -9.60 -58.08
N GLN A 106 19.94 -10.20 -58.69
CA GLN A 106 18.91 -10.94 -57.95
C GLN A 106 19.49 -12.13 -57.19
N LYS A 107 20.33 -12.95 -57.85
CA LYS A 107 21.02 -14.10 -57.23
C LYS A 107 21.92 -13.67 -56.08
N LEU A 108 22.69 -12.59 -56.25
CA LEU A 108 23.57 -12.05 -55.20
C LEU A 108 22.78 -11.51 -54.01
N CYS A 109 21.70 -10.75 -54.25
CA CYS A 109 20.82 -10.28 -53.19
C CYS A 109 20.21 -11.45 -52.40
N ALA A 110 19.72 -12.50 -53.09
CA ALA A 110 19.19 -13.69 -52.43
C ALA A 110 20.25 -14.40 -51.57
N LYS A 111 21.49 -14.53 -52.09
CA LYS A 111 22.61 -15.15 -51.38
C LYS A 111 23.04 -14.35 -50.15
N ILE A 112 23.06 -13.01 -50.25
CA ILE A 112 23.34 -12.11 -49.11
C ILE A 112 22.27 -12.26 -48.04
N LEU A 113 20.98 -12.26 -48.41
CA LEU A 113 19.88 -12.41 -47.46
C LEU A 113 19.95 -13.76 -46.73
N ALA A 114 20.15 -14.86 -47.45
CA ALA A 114 20.27 -16.19 -46.87
C ALA A 114 21.48 -16.30 -45.92
N THR A 115 22.63 -15.73 -46.29
CA THR A 115 23.83 -15.70 -45.45
C THR A 115 23.60 -14.88 -44.19
N ALA A 116 22.95 -13.72 -44.31
CA ALA A 116 22.62 -12.86 -43.17
C ALA A 116 21.64 -13.53 -42.21
N GLN A 117 20.64 -14.25 -42.73
CA GLN A 117 19.68 -15.02 -41.95
C GLN A 117 20.38 -16.14 -41.17
N ALA A 118 21.21 -16.95 -41.82
CA ALA A 118 21.96 -18.02 -41.16
C ALA A 118 22.90 -17.49 -40.05
N GLN A 119 23.56 -16.36 -40.28
CA GLN A 119 24.38 -15.69 -39.25
C GLN A 119 23.53 -15.13 -38.10
N ALA A 120 22.36 -14.55 -38.39
CA ALA A 120 21.44 -14.08 -37.37
C ALA A 120 20.92 -15.25 -36.51
N GLU A 121 20.50 -16.35 -37.13
CA GLU A 121 20.05 -17.56 -36.43
C GLU A 121 21.15 -18.17 -35.56
N THR A 122 22.39 -18.23 -36.05
CA THR A 122 23.54 -18.73 -35.28
C THR A 122 23.82 -17.86 -34.06
N ARG A 123 23.78 -16.53 -34.21
CA ARG A 123 23.95 -15.59 -33.10
C ARG A 123 22.80 -15.69 -32.09
N ASP A 124 21.56 -15.69 -32.57
CA ASP A 124 20.38 -15.82 -31.73
C ASP A 124 20.43 -17.12 -30.93
N LYS A 125 20.80 -18.23 -31.57
CA LYS A 125 21.01 -19.51 -30.89
C LYS A 125 22.09 -19.41 -29.82
N ALA A 126 23.24 -18.82 -30.11
CA ALA A 126 24.31 -18.65 -29.13
C ALA A 126 23.86 -17.80 -27.91
N VAL A 127 23.10 -16.73 -28.13
CA VAL A 127 22.53 -15.90 -27.06
C VAL A 127 21.49 -16.68 -26.25
N ILE A 128 20.62 -17.45 -26.91
CA ILE A 128 19.62 -18.30 -26.26
C ILE A 128 20.30 -19.36 -25.40
N ASP A 129 21.32 -20.04 -25.92
CA ASP A 129 22.05 -21.09 -25.22
C ASP A 129 22.82 -20.52 -24.02
N GLN A 130 23.51 -19.38 -24.19
CA GLN A 130 24.19 -18.68 -23.10
C GLN A 130 23.21 -18.23 -22.01
N THR A 131 22.09 -17.61 -22.40
CA THR A 131 21.07 -17.11 -21.46
C THR A 131 20.42 -18.27 -20.71
N THR A 132 20.13 -19.38 -21.40
CA THR A 132 19.55 -20.57 -20.78
C THR A 132 20.51 -21.19 -19.77
N ALA A 133 21.79 -21.36 -20.13
CA ALA A 133 22.80 -21.89 -19.22
C ALA A 133 22.98 -21.02 -17.96
N GLN A 134 22.91 -19.70 -18.11
CA GLN A 134 23.04 -18.75 -17.00
C GLN A 134 21.80 -18.75 -16.09
N ILE A 135 20.60 -18.85 -16.67
CA ILE A 135 19.37 -19.05 -15.89
C ILE A 135 19.44 -20.37 -15.09
N ASP A 136 19.91 -21.46 -15.70
CA ASP A 136 20.04 -22.76 -15.02
C ASP A 136 21.07 -22.73 -13.88
N ALA A 137 22.20 -22.04 -14.09
CA ALA A 137 23.21 -21.84 -13.05
C ALA A 137 22.66 -21.03 -11.87
N ALA A 138 21.98 -19.93 -12.17
CA ALA A 138 21.35 -19.08 -11.17
C ALA A 138 20.26 -19.80 -10.35
N MET A 139 19.45 -20.64 -11.01
CA MET A 139 18.47 -21.47 -10.31
C MET A 139 19.13 -22.43 -9.31
N LYS A 140 20.17 -23.16 -9.75
CA LYS A 140 20.91 -24.06 -8.85
C LYS A 140 21.53 -23.32 -7.67
N ALA A 141 22.10 -22.14 -7.91
CA ALA A 141 22.66 -21.30 -6.84
C ALA A 141 21.58 -20.83 -5.86
N THR A 142 20.40 -20.44 -6.35
CA THR A 142 19.27 -19.99 -5.52
C THR A 142 18.85 -21.03 -4.49
N PHE A 143 18.79 -22.30 -4.88
CA PHE A 143 18.42 -23.38 -3.96
C PHE A 143 19.53 -23.79 -2.99
N ALA A 144 20.79 -23.67 -3.41
CA ALA A 144 21.96 -24.01 -2.59
C ALA A 144 22.34 -22.90 -1.60
N ALA A 145 21.89 -21.66 -1.85
CA ALA A 145 22.22 -20.50 -1.03
C ALA A 145 21.71 -20.62 0.40
N LYS A 146 22.60 -20.28 1.34
CA LYS A 146 22.34 -20.22 2.78
C LYS A 146 22.35 -18.78 3.30
N THR A 147 23.04 -17.89 2.58
CA THR A 147 23.11 -16.46 2.89
C THR A 147 22.70 -15.65 1.66
N PRO A 148 22.18 -14.41 1.84
CA PRO A 148 21.86 -13.54 0.71
C PRO A 148 23.04 -13.34 -0.25
N LYS A 149 24.25 -13.19 0.31
CA LYS A 149 25.48 -12.93 -0.44
C LYS A 149 25.84 -14.02 -1.43
N ASP A 150 25.40 -15.26 -1.19
CA ASP A 150 25.65 -16.41 -2.07
C ASP A 150 25.04 -16.21 -3.48
N LEU A 151 24.13 -15.24 -3.65
CA LEU A 151 23.42 -14.96 -4.90
C LEU A 151 23.94 -13.75 -5.67
N ASP A 152 24.80 -12.91 -5.08
CA ASP A 152 25.21 -11.62 -5.67
C ASP A 152 25.85 -11.80 -7.05
N ASP A 153 26.80 -12.74 -7.19
CA ASP A 153 27.51 -12.98 -8.44
C ASP A 153 26.57 -13.43 -9.57
N GLN A 154 25.59 -14.28 -9.25
CA GLN A 154 24.62 -14.79 -10.22
C GLN A 154 23.62 -13.71 -10.63
N ILE A 155 23.20 -12.86 -9.68
CA ILE A 155 22.36 -11.68 -9.96
C ILE A 155 23.10 -10.72 -10.89
N ILE A 156 24.38 -10.44 -10.63
CA ILE A 156 25.20 -9.58 -11.49
C ILE A 156 25.32 -10.17 -12.90
N GLN A 157 25.65 -11.46 -13.03
CA GLN A 157 25.77 -12.13 -14.33
C GLN A 157 24.47 -12.07 -15.15
N LEU A 158 23.33 -12.42 -14.54
CA LEU A 158 22.03 -12.35 -15.22
C LEU A 158 21.62 -10.90 -15.54
N SER A 159 21.90 -9.95 -14.66
CA SER A 159 21.56 -8.54 -14.89
C SER A 159 22.29 -7.99 -16.10
N ASN A 160 23.57 -8.35 -16.30
CA ASN A 160 24.36 -7.93 -17.45
C ASN A 160 23.78 -8.45 -18.78
N LEU A 161 23.26 -9.69 -18.80
CA LEU A 161 22.56 -10.24 -19.97
C LEU A 161 21.25 -9.50 -20.26
N SER A 162 20.60 -8.95 -19.23
CA SER A 162 19.32 -8.26 -19.36
C SER A 162 19.41 -6.80 -19.83
N VAL A 163 20.60 -6.20 -19.73
CA VAL A 163 20.88 -4.80 -20.07
C VAL A 163 21.33 -4.62 -21.52
N SER A 164 21.86 -5.66 -22.17
CA SER A 164 22.15 -5.67 -23.62
C SER A 164 20.85 -5.63 -24.43
N ARG A 165 20.25 -4.44 -24.49
CA ARG A 165 19.04 -4.14 -25.23
C ARG A 165 19.41 -3.75 -26.65
N ASP A 166 19.86 -4.72 -27.42
CA ASP A 166 19.81 -4.56 -28.86
C ASP A 166 18.33 -4.60 -29.24
N TYR A 167 17.74 -3.43 -29.52
CA TYR A 167 16.32 -3.21 -29.92
C TYR A 167 15.87 -4.01 -31.16
N ASN A 168 16.77 -4.84 -31.66
CA ASN A 168 16.85 -5.48 -32.93
C ASN A 168 16.90 -7.02 -32.77
N SER A 169 17.00 -7.57 -31.56
CA SER A 169 16.99 -9.04 -31.38
C SER A 169 15.66 -9.68 -31.77
N SER A 170 15.67 -10.94 -32.20
CA SER A 170 14.42 -11.68 -32.50
C SER A 170 13.50 -11.80 -31.29
N GLN A 171 12.19 -12.01 -31.54
CA GLN A 171 11.21 -12.19 -30.46
C GLN A 171 11.57 -13.35 -29.52
N VAL A 172 12.25 -14.38 -30.02
CA VAL A 172 12.66 -15.54 -29.21
C VAL A 172 13.76 -15.13 -28.24
N VAL A 173 14.76 -14.38 -28.70
CA VAL A 173 15.81 -13.80 -27.83
C VAL A 173 15.19 -12.85 -26.81
N GLN A 174 14.27 -11.97 -27.22
CA GLN A 174 13.58 -11.06 -26.30
C GLN A 174 12.84 -11.80 -25.18
N ARG A 175 12.11 -12.88 -25.51
CA ARG A 175 11.44 -13.72 -24.50
C ARG A 175 12.44 -14.35 -23.53
N LYS A 176 13.61 -14.78 -24.01
CA LYS A 176 14.67 -15.35 -23.16
C LYS A 176 15.33 -14.29 -22.26
N VAL A 177 15.55 -13.09 -22.76
CA VAL A 177 16.04 -11.97 -21.96
C VAL A 177 15.04 -11.58 -20.87
N GLU A 178 13.73 -11.60 -21.18
CA GLU A 178 12.69 -11.34 -20.19
C GLU A 178 12.59 -12.45 -19.13
N GLN A 179 12.85 -13.70 -19.51
CA GLN A 179 13.03 -14.79 -18.54
C GLN A 179 14.22 -14.50 -17.60
N ALA A 180 15.36 -14.01 -18.12
CA ALA A 180 16.50 -13.65 -17.27
C ALA A 180 16.16 -12.52 -16.27
N ARG A 181 15.38 -11.51 -16.67
CA ARG A 181 14.90 -10.45 -15.76
C ARG A 181 13.98 -10.96 -14.68
N SER A 182 13.07 -11.85 -15.05
CA SER A 182 12.19 -12.53 -14.11
C SER A 182 13.02 -13.33 -13.09
N ALA A 183 14.09 -14.00 -13.54
CA ALA A 183 15.00 -14.73 -12.68
C ALA A 183 15.72 -13.81 -11.67
N VAL A 184 16.24 -12.66 -12.12
CA VAL A 184 16.85 -11.67 -11.23
C VAL A 184 15.87 -11.19 -10.16
N THR A 185 14.64 -10.84 -10.56
CA THR A 185 13.60 -10.39 -9.63
C THR A 185 13.27 -11.46 -8.59
N PHE A 186 13.17 -12.72 -9.04
CA PHE A 186 12.95 -13.86 -8.16
C PHE A 186 14.11 -14.02 -7.15
N MET A 187 15.35 -13.95 -7.63
CA MET A 187 16.55 -14.08 -6.79
C MET A 187 16.67 -12.99 -5.74
N CYS A 188 16.37 -11.72 -6.08
CA CYS A 188 16.37 -10.63 -5.09
C CYS A 188 15.34 -10.88 -3.98
N ARG A 189 14.12 -11.32 -4.33
CA ARG A 189 13.12 -11.72 -3.33
C ARG A 189 13.59 -12.92 -2.50
N TRP A 190 14.34 -13.83 -3.11
CA TRP A 190 14.93 -14.94 -2.37
C TRP A 190 16.02 -14.48 -1.39
N GLN A 191 16.84 -13.49 -1.76
CA GLN A 191 17.78 -12.83 -0.84
C GLN A 191 17.04 -12.21 0.34
N ASP A 192 15.91 -11.54 0.11
CA ASP A 192 15.08 -10.98 1.19
C ASP A 192 14.56 -12.08 2.13
N TYR A 193 14.13 -13.22 1.58
CA TYR A 193 13.75 -14.39 2.37
C TYR A 193 14.91 -14.89 3.24
N LEU A 194 16.10 -15.09 2.66
CA LEU A 194 17.28 -15.56 3.38
C LEU A 194 17.73 -14.56 4.46
N ALA A 195 17.66 -13.26 4.17
CA ALA A 195 18.00 -12.21 5.11
C ALA A 195 17.04 -12.23 6.32
N ASN A 196 15.73 -12.29 6.08
CA ASN A 196 14.73 -12.36 7.15
C ASN A 196 14.86 -13.64 7.98
N LYS A 197 15.08 -14.78 7.32
CA LYS A 197 15.31 -16.07 7.99
C LYS A 197 16.55 -16.02 8.90
N ASN A 198 17.68 -15.53 8.40
CA ASN A 198 18.94 -15.47 9.14
C ASN A 198 18.89 -14.47 10.31
N ASN A 199 18.05 -13.44 10.22
CA ASN A 199 17.79 -12.48 11.29
C ASN A 199 16.71 -12.95 12.30
N GLY A 200 16.17 -14.17 12.15
CA GLY A 200 15.11 -14.70 13.01
C GLY A 200 13.73 -14.07 12.79
N ASN A 201 13.51 -13.28 11.73
CA ASN A 201 12.23 -12.66 11.41
C ASN A 201 11.36 -13.61 10.58
N ILE A 202 10.82 -14.63 11.23
CA ILE A 202 10.12 -15.75 10.59
C ILE A 202 8.86 -15.29 9.82
N ASP A 203 8.11 -14.33 10.36
CA ASP A 203 6.89 -13.82 9.71
C ASP A 203 7.17 -13.05 8.42
N ALA A 204 8.21 -12.21 8.42
CA ALA A 204 8.64 -11.51 7.22
C ALA A 204 9.17 -12.50 6.19
N ALA A 205 9.99 -13.48 6.60
CA ALA A 205 10.48 -14.55 5.72
C ALA A 205 9.31 -15.33 5.07
N ARG A 206 8.29 -15.67 5.86
CA ARG A 206 7.07 -16.34 5.36
C ARG A 206 6.26 -15.45 4.43
N THR A 207 6.16 -14.16 4.71
CA THR A 207 5.45 -13.20 3.84
C THR A 207 6.12 -13.12 2.47
N VAL A 208 7.45 -13.06 2.43
CA VAL A 208 8.22 -13.10 1.18
C VAL A 208 7.94 -14.39 0.40
N LEU A 209 7.99 -15.57 1.06
CA LEU A 209 7.68 -16.85 0.42
C LEU A 209 6.21 -16.94 -0.04
N ARG A 210 5.26 -16.41 0.73
CA ARG A 210 3.85 -16.36 0.34
C ARG A 210 3.66 -15.53 -0.92
N ASN A 211 4.27 -14.35 -0.98
CA ASN A 211 4.23 -13.48 -2.15
C ASN A 211 4.87 -14.17 -3.37
N LEU A 212 6.00 -14.84 -3.18
CA LEU A 212 6.63 -15.67 -4.22
C LEU A 212 5.74 -16.81 -4.70
N SER A 213 4.96 -17.44 -3.82
CA SER A 213 4.03 -18.52 -4.19
C SER A 213 2.79 -18.06 -4.95
N GLN A 214 2.43 -16.78 -4.81
CA GLN A 214 1.22 -16.17 -5.39
C GLN A 214 1.51 -15.47 -6.73
N ASP A 215 2.77 -15.10 -6.99
CA ASP A 215 3.20 -14.51 -8.26
C ASP A 215 3.24 -15.59 -9.36
N THR A 216 2.09 -15.82 -9.99
CA THR A 216 1.93 -16.73 -11.14
C THR A 216 2.26 -16.05 -12.46
N SER A 217 2.48 -14.73 -12.46
CA SER A 217 2.80 -13.93 -13.65
C SER A 217 4.24 -14.10 -14.13
N SER A 218 5.14 -14.53 -13.25
CA SER A 218 6.55 -14.74 -13.55
C SER A 218 6.80 -16.20 -13.95
N TYR A 219 7.60 -16.43 -15.00
CA TYR A 219 8.04 -17.78 -15.41
C TYR A 219 8.51 -18.57 -14.17
N PRO A 220 7.85 -19.70 -13.79
CA PRO A 220 8.07 -20.28 -12.47
C PRO A 220 9.39 -21.05 -12.44
N PHE A 221 10.45 -20.42 -11.92
CA PHE A 221 11.76 -21.05 -11.69
C PHE A 221 11.72 -22.12 -10.61
N VAL A 222 10.71 -22.06 -9.73
CA VAL A 222 10.60 -22.92 -8.55
C VAL A 222 9.20 -23.53 -8.47
N PRO A 223 9.08 -24.85 -8.29
CA PRO A 223 7.80 -25.47 -8.01
C PRO A 223 7.18 -24.89 -6.74
N ARG A 224 5.88 -24.53 -6.80
CA ARG A 224 5.15 -23.99 -5.64
C ARG A 224 5.27 -24.90 -4.41
N SER A 225 5.34 -26.21 -4.60
CA SER A 225 5.51 -27.19 -3.51
C SER A 225 6.82 -26.98 -2.71
N GLU A 226 7.92 -26.60 -3.36
CA GLU A 226 9.20 -26.33 -2.69
C GLU A 226 9.11 -25.03 -1.86
N ILE A 227 8.44 -24.00 -2.38
CA ILE A 227 8.17 -22.77 -1.63
C ILE A 227 7.33 -23.07 -0.39
N LEU A 228 6.28 -23.89 -0.54
CA LEU A 228 5.42 -24.29 0.57
C LEU A 228 6.18 -25.12 1.61
N GLN A 229 7.00 -26.08 1.18
CA GLN A 229 7.85 -26.85 2.09
C GLN A 229 8.77 -25.94 2.91
N ARG A 230 9.40 -24.94 2.28
CA ARG A 230 10.23 -23.97 3.01
C ARG A 230 9.43 -23.06 3.94
N MET A 231 8.16 -22.78 3.63
CA MET A 231 7.26 -22.07 4.55
C MET A 231 6.94 -22.90 5.80
N ASP A 232 6.85 -24.22 5.65
CA ASP A 232 6.64 -25.17 6.74
C ASP A 232 7.93 -25.36 7.58
N ASP A 233 9.08 -25.53 6.92
CA ASP A 233 10.41 -25.68 7.54
C ASP A 233 10.83 -24.47 8.37
N LEU A 234 10.27 -23.28 8.07
CA LEU A 234 10.49 -22.08 8.88
C LEU A 234 9.96 -22.22 10.31
N GLY A 235 9.16 -23.25 10.62
CA GLY A 235 8.68 -23.56 11.95
C GLY A 235 7.79 -22.45 12.49
N VAL A 236 6.47 -22.61 12.40
CA VAL A 236 5.61 -21.80 13.27
C VAL A 236 5.74 -22.42 14.66
N ASP A 237 6.23 -21.69 15.65
CA ASP A 237 5.77 -21.94 17.00
C ASP A 237 4.28 -21.61 16.98
N LYS A 238 3.43 -22.64 16.83
CA LYS A 238 1.98 -22.52 16.62
C LYS A 238 1.24 -21.87 17.80
N SER A 239 1.95 -21.30 18.77
CA SER A 239 1.38 -20.32 19.69
C SER A 239 0.93 -19.11 18.88
N ASP A 240 -0.35 -19.11 18.53
CA ASP A 240 -1.08 -17.96 18.00
C ASP A 240 -0.65 -16.68 18.76
N PRO A 241 -0.25 -15.59 18.10
CA PRO A 241 0.05 -14.33 18.78
C PRO A 241 -1.05 -13.89 19.76
N ALA A 242 -2.31 -14.26 19.48
CA ALA A 242 -3.44 -14.04 20.37
C ALA A 242 -3.32 -14.80 21.72
N THR A 243 -2.66 -15.97 21.74
CA THR A 243 -2.37 -16.73 22.98
C THR A 243 -1.22 -16.17 23.80
N GLN A 244 -0.40 -15.26 23.24
CA GLN A 244 0.70 -14.59 23.95
C GLN A 244 0.31 -13.22 24.53
N LEU A 245 -0.86 -12.69 24.20
CA LEU A 245 -1.34 -11.41 24.74
C LEU A 245 -1.58 -11.53 26.25
N PRO A 246 -0.98 -10.65 27.08
CA PRO A 246 -1.29 -10.61 28.50
C PRO A 246 -2.78 -10.34 28.71
N SER A 247 -3.42 -11.18 29.52
CA SER A 247 -4.81 -10.95 29.90
C SER A 247 -4.93 -9.66 30.72
N LEU A 248 -5.87 -8.80 30.34
CA LEU A 248 -6.25 -7.62 31.12
C LEU A 248 -7.28 -7.94 32.21
N LYS A 249 -7.75 -9.19 32.27
CA LYS A 249 -8.67 -9.62 33.32
C LYS A 249 -7.97 -9.51 34.68
N ASP A 250 -8.65 -8.95 35.65
CA ASP A 250 -8.16 -8.76 37.03
C ASP A 250 -6.97 -7.78 37.16
N LYS A 251 -6.66 -7.03 36.10
CA LYS A 251 -5.66 -5.96 36.12
C LYS A 251 -6.27 -4.64 36.53
N THR A 252 -5.46 -3.82 37.20
CA THR A 252 -5.81 -2.49 37.69
C THR A 252 -4.95 -1.43 37.03
N LEU A 253 -5.27 -0.15 37.24
CA LEU A 253 -4.43 0.96 36.77
C LEU A 253 -3.01 0.95 37.36
N ALA A 254 -2.82 0.34 38.53
CA ALA A 254 -1.49 0.20 39.12
C ALA A 254 -0.58 -0.70 38.26
N ASP A 255 -1.15 -1.63 37.50
CA ASP A 255 -0.42 -2.57 36.64
C ASP A 255 -0.06 -1.97 35.27
N LEU A 256 -0.55 -0.77 34.94
CA LEU A 256 -0.49 -0.21 33.59
C LEU A 256 0.92 -0.13 33.01
N ASP A 257 1.88 0.36 33.79
CA ASP A 257 3.26 0.54 33.33
C ASP A 257 3.95 -0.81 33.07
N ALA A 258 3.70 -1.80 33.93
CA ALA A 258 4.23 -3.15 33.77
C ALA A 258 3.62 -3.85 32.53
N MET A 259 2.32 -3.65 32.26
CA MET A 259 1.66 -4.20 31.07
C MET A 259 2.20 -3.58 29.77
N VAL A 260 2.45 -2.26 29.75
CA VAL A 260 3.08 -1.60 28.61
C VAL A 260 4.47 -2.18 28.36
N GLN A 261 5.30 -2.32 29.40
CA GLN A 261 6.64 -2.91 29.28
C GLN A 261 6.60 -4.35 28.75
N GLN A 262 5.71 -5.18 29.28
CA GLN A 262 5.55 -6.56 28.84
C GLN A 262 5.18 -6.65 27.34
N LEU A 263 4.32 -5.76 26.84
CA LEU A 263 3.97 -5.74 25.43
C LEU A 263 5.06 -5.18 24.52
N VAL A 264 5.89 -4.25 25.01
CA VAL A 264 7.09 -3.80 24.28
C VAL A 264 8.04 -4.98 24.08
N GLU A 265 8.32 -5.75 25.13
CA GLU A 265 9.16 -6.95 25.03
C GLU A 265 8.57 -8.02 24.10
N LEU A 266 7.24 -8.22 24.15
CA LEU A 266 6.55 -9.14 23.24
C LEU A 266 6.57 -8.66 21.80
N LYS A 267 6.45 -7.35 21.56
CA LYS A 267 6.55 -6.75 20.22
C LYS A 267 7.93 -6.94 19.61
N ASP A 268 8.99 -6.82 20.41
CA ASP A 268 10.35 -7.03 19.93
C ASP A 268 10.58 -8.47 19.47
N LYS A 269 9.92 -9.43 20.12
CA LYS A 269 9.92 -10.86 19.76
C LYS A 269 8.96 -11.18 18.60
N ASN A 270 7.89 -10.41 18.42
CA ASN A 270 6.82 -10.65 17.46
C ASN A 270 6.55 -9.41 16.59
N ARG A 271 7.56 -8.96 15.83
CA ARG A 271 7.55 -7.67 15.11
C ARG A 271 6.43 -7.52 14.06
N GLY A 272 5.72 -8.60 13.71
CA GLY A 272 4.63 -8.62 12.73
C GLY A 272 3.20 -8.68 13.29
N SER A 273 2.98 -8.83 14.60
CA SER A 273 1.62 -9.00 15.14
C SER A 273 0.83 -7.68 15.18
N SER A 274 -0.28 -7.63 14.44
CA SER A 274 -1.24 -6.52 14.47
C SER A 274 -1.90 -6.37 15.84
N GLU A 275 -2.16 -7.48 16.52
CA GLU A 275 -2.87 -7.53 17.78
C GLU A 275 -2.02 -6.97 18.92
N ILE A 276 -0.73 -7.37 18.99
CA ILE A 276 0.23 -6.82 19.96
C ILE A 276 0.38 -5.30 19.76
N ASN A 277 0.51 -4.85 18.51
CA ASN A 277 0.62 -3.43 18.21
C ASN A 277 -0.65 -2.64 18.61
N THR A 278 -1.83 -3.19 18.32
CA THR A 278 -3.12 -2.57 18.68
C THR A 278 -3.28 -2.46 20.19
N ARG A 279 -2.98 -3.54 20.93
CA ARG A 279 -3.05 -3.56 22.40
C ARG A 279 -2.06 -2.59 23.04
N LEU A 280 -0.82 -2.58 22.54
CA LEU A 280 0.23 -1.70 23.05
C LEU A 280 -0.16 -0.23 22.86
N GLN A 281 -0.67 0.13 21.67
CA GLN A 281 -1.17 1.48 21.41
C GLN A 281 -2.31 1.86 22.36
N ALA A 282 -3.27 0.95 22.61
CA ALA A 282 -4.35 1.21 23.53
C ALA A 282 -3.85 1.46 24.97
N LEU A 283 -2.93 0.66 25.49
CA LEU A 283 -2.37 0.87 26.84
C LEU A 283 -1.52 2.13 26.93
N GLN A 284 -0.77 2.48 25.87
CA GLN A 284 -0.01 3.73 25.81
C GLN A 284 -0.94 4.95 25.88
N GLN A 285 -2.03 4.95 25.10
CA GLN A 285 -3.01 6.04 25.16
C GLN A 285 -3.68 6.16 26.53
N LEU A 286 -3.93 5.04 27.21
CA LEU A 286 -4.45 5.06 28.59
C LEU A 286 -3.40 5.64 29.57
N SER A 287 -2.13 5.32 29.38
CA SER A 287 -1.03 5.92 30.16
C SER A 287 -0.95 7.42 29.95
N ASP A 288 -1.09 7.89 28.70
CA ASP A 288 -1.12 9.31 28.36
C ASP A 288 -2.33 10.01 29.00
N ALA A 289 -3.51 9.40 28.95
CA ALA A 289 -4.70 9.90 29.63
C ALA A 289 -4.48 10.01 31.16
N ARG A 290 -3.82 9.03 31.78
CA ARG A 290 -3.45 9.07 33.20
C ARG A 290 -2.48 10.22 33.49
N GLN A 291 -1.54 10.53 32.59
CA GLN A 291 -0.66 11.70 32.73
C GLN A 291 -1.41 13.02 32.55
N GLN A 292 -2.35 13.10 31.61
CA GLN A 292 -3.21 14.27 31.43
C GLN A 292 -4.03 14.56 32.70
N VAL A 293 -4.56 13.54 33.36
CA VAL A 293 -5.26 13.69 34.66
C VAL A 293 -4.32 14.31 35.71
N LYS A 294 -3.09 13.80 35.83
CA LYS A 294 -2.09 14.36 36.76
C LYS A 294 -1.74 15.82 36.44
N ALA A 295 -1.79 16.20 35.17
CA ALA A 295 -1.58 17.56 34.70
C ALA A 295 -2.82 18.47 34.80
N GLY A 296 -3.96 17.97 35.29
CA GLY A 296 -5.22 18.72 35.37
C GLY A 296 -5.96 18.89 34.04
N LEU A 297 -5.54 18.18 32.97
CA LEU A 297 -6.12 18.24 31.63
C LEU A 297 -7.30 17.27 31.48
N TYR A 298 -8.33 17.42 32.31
CA TYR A 298 -9.42 16.45 32.44
C TYR A 298 -10.24 16.24 31.17
N GLY A 299 -10.41 17.26 30.32
CA GLY A 299 -11.19 17.15 29.08
C GLY A 299 -10.59 16.16 28.07
N GLN A 300 -9.27 16.14 27.94
CA GLN A 300 -8.57 15.21 27.03
C GLN A 300 -8.65 13.78 27.56
N ALA A 301 -8.42 13.60 28.87
CA ALA A 301 -8.53 12.30 29.52
C ALA A 301 -9.97 11.75 29.47
N PHE A 302 -10.97 12.62 29.66
CA PHE A 302 -12.38 12.26 29.54
C PHE A 302 -12.70 11.78 28.13
N SER A 303 -12.31 12.55 27.10
CA SER A 303 -12.51 12.17 25.69
C SER A 303 -11.92 10.81 25.38
N TYR A 304 -10.72 10.50 25.87
CA TYR A 304 -10.11 9.19 25.66
C TYR A 304 -10.92 8.07 26.33
N CYS A 305 -11.32 8.25 27.60
CA CYS A 305 -12.02 7.22 28.36
C CYS A 305 -13.44 6.93 27.83
N THR A 306 -14.09 7.91 27.19
CA THR A 306 -15.45 7.75 26.65
C THR A 306 -15.47 7.33 25.19
N THR A 307 -14.39 7.53 24.45
CA THR A 307 -14.31 7.20 23.03
C THR A 307 -13.89 5.73 22.84
N ARG A 308 -14.82 4.86 22.43
CA ARG A 308 -14.57 3.43 22.24
C ARG A 308 -14.30 3.11 20.76
N TYR A 309 -13.04 3.16 20.34
CA TYR A 309 -12.62 2.71 19.00
C TYR A 309 -11.59 1.58 19.08
N GLY A 310 -11.62 0.69 18.09
CA GLY A 310 -10.64 -0.38 17.91
C GLY A 310 -11.07 -1.76 18.43
N ALA A 311 -10.37 -2.80 17.96
CA ALA A 311 -10.66 -4.20 18.28
C ALA A 311 -10.53 -4.53 19.78
N ASP A 312 -9.71 -3.76 20.51
CA ASP A 312 -9.39 -3.99 21.91
C ASP A 312 -10.23 -3.18 22.91
N ALA A 313 -11.18 -2.37 22.42
CA ALA A 313 -11.94 -1.43 23.23
C ALA A 313 -12.66 -2.11 24.41
N GLN A 314 -13.20 -3.33 24.22
CA GLN A 314 -13.91 -4.05 25.28
C GLN A 314 -13.01 -4.50 26.43
N ALA A 315 -11.83 -5.02 26.12
CA ALA A 315 -10.89 -5.49 27.14
C ALA A 315 -10.27 -4.32 27.93
N MET A 316 -10.29 -3.09 27.39
CA MET A 316 -9.83 -1.88 28.07
C MET A 316 -10.87 -1.26 29.02
N VAL A 317 -12.15 -1.66 28.94
CA VAL A 317 -13.25 -1.03 29.71
C VAL A 317 -12.99 -0.99 31.22
N PRO A 318 -12.51 -2.06 31.89
CA PRO A 318 -12.28 -2.01 33.34
C PRO A 318 -11.27 -0.93 33.72
N LEU A 319 -10.14 -0.86 33.00
CA LEU A 319 -9.07 0.10 33.26
C LEU A 319 -9.51 1.54 32.96
N THR A 320 -10.25 1.77 31.87
CA THR A 320 -10.76 3.12 31.55
C THR A 320 -11.81 3.57 32.56
N GLN A 321 -12.66 2.67 33.07
CA GLN A 321 -13.63 2.98 34.13
C GLN A 321 -12.94 3.32 35.46
N GLU A 322 -11.92 2.54 35.83
CA GLU A 322 -11.10 2.82 37.01
C GLU A 322 -10.43 4.20 36.89
N LEU A 323 -9.94 4.58 35.70
CA LEU A 323 -9.31 5.89 35.52
C LEU A 323 -10.35 7.00 35.60
N LEU A 324 -11.46 6.82 34.90
CA LEU A 324 -12.51 7.80 34.80
C LEU A 324 -13.04 8.21 36.17
N ILE A 325 -13.29 7.26 37.08
CA ILE A 325 -13.84 7.58 38.40
C ILE A 325 -12.87 8.43 39.26
N THR A 326 -11.55 8.36 39.02
CA THR A 326 -10.57 9.13 39.81
C THR A 326 -10.64 10.65 39.58
N PHE A 327 -11.11 11.09 38.42
CA PHE A 327 -11.11 12.51 38.04
C PHE A 327 -12.48 13.06 37.61
N LEU A 328 -13.50 12.21 37.54
CA LEU A 328 -14.85 12.61 37.11
C LEU A 328 -15.45 13.75 37.97
N PRO A 329 -15.32 13.76 39.31
CA PRO A 329 -15.81 14.89 40.12
C PRO A 329 -15.12 16.22 39.79
N GLN A 330 -13.81 16.19 39.48
CA GLN A 330 -13.00 17.36 39.13
C GLN A 330 -13.33 17.83 37.71
N TYR A 331 -13.50 16.91 36.75
CA TYR A 331 -13.95 17.21 35.39
C TYR A 331 -15.28 17.96 35.37
N LEU A 332 -16.21 17.57 36.26
CA LEU A 332 -17.52 18.20 36.38
C LEU A 332 -17.51 19.50 37.20
N GLU A 333 -16.39 19.80 37.87
CA GLU A 333 -16.22 20.94 38.80
C GLU A 333 -17.15 20.85 40.02
N ILE A 334 -17.36 19.64 40.54
CA ILE A 334 -18.30 19.37 41.65
C ILE A 334 -17.67 18.52 42.76
N ALA A 335 -16.35 18.36 42.77
CA ALA A 335 -15.64 17.45 43.67
C ALA A 335 -15.93 17.69 45.16
N GLU A 336 -16.10 18.95 45.58
CA GLU A 336 -16.40 19.30 46.96
C GLU A 336 -17.82 18.91 47.38
N ALA A 337 -18.81 19.16 46.52
CA ALA A 337 -20.22 18.90 46.81
C ALA A 337 -20.62 17.44 46.58
N TYR A 338 -19.96 16.77 45.63
CA TYR A 338 -20.28 15.41 45.18
C TYR A 338 -19.01 14.58 44.98
N PRO A 339 -18.26 14.24 46.05
CA PRO A 339 -17.12 13.36 45.94
C PRO A 339 -17.56 11.95 45.47
N ALA A 340 -16.67 11.26 44.76
CA ALA A 340 -16.85 9.85 44.42
C ALA A 340 -16.74 8.99 45.68
N LYS A 341 -17.62 7.98 45.82
CA LYS A 341 -17.55 7.03 46.95
C LYS A 341 -16.70 5.83 46.56
N ALA A 342 -16.09 5.20 47.55
CA ALA A 342 -15.29 3.99 47.34
C ALA A 342 -16.14 2.88 46.68
N GLY A 343 -15.62 2.26 45.63
CA GLY A 343 -16.28 1.18 44.88
C GLY A 343 -17.37 1.63 43.91
N GLU A 344 -17.63 2.92 43.75
CA GLU A 344 -18.56 3.40 42.72
C GLU A 344 -17.95 3.21 41.31
N THR A 345 -18.78 2.75 40.37
CA THR A 345 -18.44 2.85 38.94
C THR A 345 -18.79 4.24 38.43
N PRO A 346 -18.19 4.72 37.31
CA PRO A 346 -18.53 6.00 36.72
C PRO A 346 -20.03 6.19 36.45
N VAL A 347 -20.70 5.13 36.00
CA VAL A 347 -22.15 5.13 35.71
C VAL A 347 -22.96 5.34 37.00
N VAL A 348 -22.64 4.58 38.05
CA VAL A 348 -23.33 4.68 39.35
C VAL A 348 -23.10 6.05 39.99
N TYR A 349 -21.87 6.56 39.93
CA TYR A 349 -21.53 7.90 40.40
C TYR A 349 -22.40 8.96 39.71
N LEU A 350 -22.43 8.98 38.36
CA LEU A 350 -23.18 9.98 37.60
C LEU A 350 -24.69 9.90 37.84
N GLN A 351 -25.25 8.70 37.95
CA GLN A 351 -26.66 8.51 38.30
C GLN A 351 -26.97 9.04 39.70
N ARG A 352 -26.10 8.80 40.68
CA ARG A 352 -26.24 9.34 42.03
C ARG A 352 -26.18 10.86 42.04
N VAL A 353 -25.17 11.45 41.41
CA VAL A 353 -25.02 12.91 41.31
C VAL A 353 -26.27 13.52 40.70
N ASN A 354 -26.74 12.98 39.57
CA ASN A 354 -27.98 13.42 38.91
C ASN A 354 -29.19 13.33 39.87
N ALA A 355 -29.38 12.22 40.58
CA ALA A 355 -30.48 12.07 41.53
C ALA A 355 -30.40 13.05 42.71
N GLU A 356 -29.22 13.24 43.30
CA GLU A 356 -29.01 14.13 44.45
C GLU A 356 -29.12 15.61 44.07
N SER A 357 -28.51 16.02 42.94
CA SER A 357 -28.55 17.41 42.47
C SER A 357 -29.97 17.84 42.08
N ARG A 358 -30.76 16.95 41.47
CA ARG A 358 -32.18 17.21 41.18
C ARG A 358 -33.00 17.47 42.44
N LYS A 359 -32.82 16.65 43.48
CA LYS A 359 -33.53 16.82 44.76
C LYS A 359 -33.22 18.18 45.40
N LYS A 360 -32.01 18.70 45.19
CA LYS A 360 -31.60 20.03 45.66
C LYS A 360 -31.97 21.18 44.70
N GLY A 361 -32.50 20.88 43.51
CA GLY A 361 -32.79 21.88 42.48
C GLY A 361 -31.53 22.46 41.81
N GLU A 362 -30.38 21.77 41.88
CA GLU A 362 -29.11 22.18 41.30
C GLU A 362 -29.02 21.79 39.80
N TRP A 363 -29.88 22.40 38.97
CA TRP A 363 -30.07 21.97 37.58
C TRP A 363 -28.83 22.08 36.70
N LYS A 364 -27.91 23.02 36.96
CA LYS A 364 -26.61 23.09 36.27
C LYS A 364 -25.75 21.86 36.52
N THR A 365 -25.66 21.40 37.77
CA THR A 365 -24.96 20.16 38.14
C THR A 365 -25.63 18.95 37.51
N THR A 366 -26.97 18.90 37.55
CA THR A 366 -27.76 17.85 36.90
C THR A 366 -27.45 17.75 35.41
N SER A 367 -27.41 18.89 34.70
CA SER A 367 -27.08 18.94 33.27
C SER A 367 -25.70 18.35 32.99
N LYS A 368 -24.67 18.83 33.70
CA LYS A 368 -23.29 18.34 33.54
C LYS A 368 -23.20 16.82 33.79
N ALA A 369 -23.82 16.33 34.86
CA ALA A 369 -23.82 14.91 35.20
C ALA A 369 -24.55 14.06 34.15
N LEU A 370 -25.68 14.54 33.62
CA LEU A 370 -26.45 13.84 32.59
C LEU A 370 -25.72 13.80 31.24
N ASP A 371 -25.06 14.89 30.85
CA ASP A 371 -24.25 14.94 29.63
C ASP A 371 -23.04 14.00 29.70
N ALA A 372 -22.37 13.94 30.85
CA ALA A 372 -21.32 12.96 31.09
C ALA A 372 -21.87 11.52 31.10
N TYR A 373 -23.02 11.30 31.75
CA TYR A 373 -23.68 9.99 31.79
C TYR A 373 -23.98 9.47 30.39
N ARG A 374 -24.47 10.35 29.51
CA ARG A 374 -24.71 10.04 28.10
C ARG A 374 -23.45 9.49 27.41
N GLN A 375 -22.33 10.18 27.58
CA GLN A 375 -21.07 9.80 26.93
C GLN A 375 -20.47 8.53 27.50
N VAL A 376 -20.60 8.30 28.81
CA VAL A 376 -20.00 7.16 29.50
C VAL A 376 -20.82 5.87 29.29
N ALA A 377 -22.14 5.96 29.46
CA ALA A 377 -23.04 4.81 29.38
C ALA A 377 -23.40 4.44 27.93
N PHE A 378 -23.45 5.41 27.02
CA PHE A 378 -23.91 5.24 25.64
C PHE A 378 -22.88 5.70 24.60
N ALA A 379 -21.61 5.41 24.86
CA ALA A 379 -20.47 5.71 23.96
C ALA A 379 -20.63 5.17 22.53
N ASN A 380 -21.49 4.16 22.32
CA ASN A 380 -21.81 3.59 21.01
C ASN A 380 -22.79 4.44 20.18
N GLY A 381 -23.17 5.62 20.66
CA GLY A 381 -24.08 6.54 19.96
C GLY A 381 -25.57 6.21 20.13
N GLN A 382 -25.93 5.14 20.83
CA GLN A 382 -27.33 4.76 21.08
C GLN A 382 -27.81 5.31 22.41
N THR A 383 -27.98 6.64 22.49
CA THR A 383 -28.57 7.27 23.67
C THR A 383 -30.09 7.05 23.69
N PRO A 384 -30.67 6.53 24.79
CA PRO A 384 -32.12 6.39 24.92
C PRO A 384 -32.85 7.73 24.75
N SER A 385 -34.06 7.69 24.19
CA SER A 385 -34.88 8.88 23.96
C SER A 385 -35.14 9.67 25.24
N TRP A 386 -35.39 8.99 26.36
CA TRP A 386 -35.63 9.62 27.66
C TRP A 386 -34.42 10.41 28.17
N VAL A 387 -33.18 9.92 27.98
CA VAL A 387 -31.95 10.64 28.37
C VAL A 387 -31.82 11.93 27.56
N SER A 388 -32.13 11.84 26.26
CA SER A 388 -32.09 13.00 25.37
C SER A 388 -33.16 14.03 25.71
N GLY A 389 -34.38 13.57 26.01
CA GLY A 389 -35.48 14.42 26.46
C GLY A 389 -35.18 15.11 27.79
N ASP A 390 -34.66 14.37 28.77
CA ASP A 390 -34.23 14.92 30.06
C ASP A 390 -33.16 16.03 29.86
N ALA A 391 -32.14 15.76 29.05
CA ALA A 391 -31.06 16.72 28.79
C ALA A 391 -31.56 17.99 28.08
N GLN A 392 -32.44 17.84 27.09
CA GLN A 392 -33.05 18.97 26.39
C GLN A 392 -33.92 19.82 27.31
N ALA A 393 -34.75 19.19 28.16
CA ALA A 393 -35.59 19.88 29.12
C ALA A 393 -34.78 20.64 30.17
N ILE A 394 -33.74 20.02 30.74
CA ILE A 394 -32.87 20.67 31.73
C ILE A 394 -32.13 21.85 31.10
N THR A 395 -31.63 21.69 29.87
CA THR A 395 -30.99 22.78 29.12
C THR A 395 -31.96 23.94 28.88
N ALA A 396 -33.19 23.65 28.46
CA ALA A 396 -34.23 24.65 28.27
C ALA A 396 -34.59 25.38 29.58
N TYR A 397 -34.62 24.66 30.71
CA TYR A 397 -34.85 25.26 32.02
C TYR A 397 -33.73 26.22 32.42
N ILE A 398 -32.46 25.82 32.27
CA ILE A 398 -31.30 26.69 32.55
C ILE A 398 -31.32 27.92 31.63
N GLN A 399 -31.68 27.77 30.36
CA GLN A 399 -31.88 28.89 29.45
C GLN A 399 -32.97 29.84 29.95
N GLY A 400 -34.10 29.31 30.42
CA GLY A 400 -35.18 30.09 31.01
C GLY A 400 -34.70 30.93 32.21
N GLN A 401 -33.94 30.31 33.12
CA GLN A 401 -33.36 31.02 34.26
C GLN A 401 -32.39 32.12 33.84
N ASN A 402 -31.57 31.87 32.82
CA ASN A 402 -30.63 32.87 32.31
C ASN A 402 -31.34 34.05 31.63
N TYR A 403 -32.38 33.79 30.83
CA TYR A 403 -33.19 34.84 30.21
C TYR A 403 -33.94 35.67 31.25
N GLU A 404 -34.52 35.02 32.25
CA GLU A 404 -35.20 35.66 33.36
C GLU A 404 -34.26 36.56 34.16
N ALA A 405 -33.05 36.09 34.47
CA ALA A 405 -32.02 36.89 35.13
C ALA A 405 -31.54 38.08 34.28
N ALA A 406 -31.66 37.99 32.95
CA ALA A 406 -31.33 39.06 32.01
C ALA A 406 -32.50 40.03 31.74
N GLY A 407 -33.66 39.83 32.37
CA GLY A 407 -34.87 40.63 32.12
C GLY A 407 -35.56 40.35 30.78
N LEU A 408 -35.19 39.26 30.09
CA LEU A 408 -35.76 38.83 28.81
C LEU A 408 -36.93 37.87 29.05
N TYR A 409 -38.02 38.39 29.64
CA TYR A 409 -39.11 37.56 30.16
C TYR A 409 -39.88 36.81 29.07
N ARG A 410 -40.02 37.38 27.87
CA ARG A 410 -40.67 36.71 26.74
C ARG A 410 -39.94 35.43 26.34
N GLU A 411 -38.62 35.50 26.21
CA GLU A 411 -37.75 34.37 25.88
C GLU A 411 -37.70 33.35 27.02
N ALA A 412 -37.71 33.82 28.27
CA ALA A 412 -37.79 32.95 29.45
C ALA A 412 -39.07 32.10 29.46
N ILE A 413 -40.24 32.70 29.18
CA ILE A 413 -41.52 31.99 29.08
C ILE A 413 -41.45 30.89 28.02
N GLN A 414 -40.92 31.20 26.83
CA GLN A 414 -40.77 30.21 25.75
C GLN A 414 -39.84 29.06 26.15
N ALA A 415 -38.74 29.35 26.86
CA ALA A 415 -37.86 28.33 27.37
C ALA A 415 -38.54 27.43 28.42
N TYR A 416 -39.30 27.99 29.37
CA TYR A 416 -40.06 27.21 30.35
C TYR A 416 -41.19 26.40 29.72
N LYS A 417 -41.90 26.93 28.71
CA LYS A 417 -42.88 26.16 27.93
C LYS A 417 -42.25 24.93 27.26
N ARG A 418 -41.05 25.10 26.69
CA ARG A 418 -40.31 23.96 26.12
C ARG A 418 -40.03 22.88 27.15
N VAL A 419 -39.71 23.21 28.40
CA VAL A 419 -39.56 22.21 29.48
C VAL A 419 -40.85 21.41 29.69
N ILE A 420 -41.99 22.10 29.78
CA ILE A 420 -43.31 21.49 30.04
C ILE A 420 -43.74 20.58 28.88
N GLY A 421 -43.31 20.87 27.66
CA GLY A 421 -43.60 20.06 26.48
C GLY A 421 -42.73 18.81 26.30
N GLN A 422 -41.69 18.60 27.12
CA GLN A 422 -40.82 17.41 27.03
C GLN A 422 -41.42 16.20 27.76
N THR A 423 -41.06 15.00 27.30
CA THR A 423 -41.58 13.71 27.79
C THR A 423 -40.62 12.97 28.73
N GLY A 424 -39.71 13.69 29.39
CA GLY A 424 -38.76 13.13 30.35
C GLY A 424 -39.37 12.92 31.73
N ASP A 425 -38.91 11.91 32.48
CA ASP A 425 -39.39 11.65 33.85
C ASP A 425 -38.62 12.47 34.90
N ASN A 426 -37.45 13.01 34.54
CA ASN A 426 -36.53 13.64 35.49
C ASN A 426 -36.33 15.14 35.26
N ILE A 427 -37.35 15.80 34.75
CA ILE A 427 -37.30 17.18 34.27
C ILE A 427 -37.94 18.16 35.25
N PRO A 428 -37.52 19.43 35.27
CA PRO A 428 -38.00 20.44 36.22
C PRO A 428 -39.39 21.01 35.85
N ILE A 429 -40.40 20.17 35.57
CA ILE A 429 -41.73 20.63 35.13
C ILE A 429 -42.36 21.56 36.18
N GLU A 430 -42.40 21.14 37.45
CA GLU A 430 -43.09 21.91 38.49
C GLU A 430 -42.39 23.25 38.75
N GLN A 431 -41.05 23.25 38.80
CA GLN A 431 -40.28 24.49 38.93
C GLN A 431 -40.48 25.42 37.73
N ALA A 432 -40.55 24.86 36.50
CA ALA A 432 -40.82 25.63 35.29
C ALA A 432 -42.23 26.26 35.32
N ARG A 433 -43.25 25.50 35.74
CA ARG A 433 -44.62 25.99 35.93
C ARG A 433 -44.67 27.14 36.93
N THR A 434 -44.07 26.97 38.09
CA THR A 434 -44.02 28.01 39.13
C THR A 434 -43.35 29.29 38.64
N ARG A 435 -42.20 29.19 37.94
CA ARG A 435 -41.55 30.39 37.37
C ARG A 435 -42.41 31.04 36.29
N LEU A 436 -43.02 30.25 35.42
CA LEU A 436 -43.87 30.77 34.35
C LEU A 436 -45.11 31.48 34.89
N GLU A 437 -45.74 30.98 35.95
CA GLU A 437 -46.83 31.67 36.65
C GLU A 437 -46.38 32.98 37.30
N ALA A 438 -45.21 32.99 37.94
CA ALA A 438 -44.63 34.19 38.54
C ALA A 438 -44.39 35.28 37.48
N ILE A 439 -43.73 34.93 36.36
CA ILE A 439 -43.47 35.88 35.26
C ILE A 439 -44.79 36.40 34.68
N ARG A 440 -45.80 35.55 34.47
CA ARG A 440 -47.12 36.00 33.94
C ARG A 440 -47.79 37.04 34.84
N LYS A 441 -47.60 36.93 36.16
CA LYS A 441 -48.16 37.86 37.14
C LYS A 441 -47.36 39.16 37.21
N GLU A 442 -46.03 39.07 37.20
CA GLU A 442 -45.11 40.21 37.35
C GLU A 442 -44.92 41.00 36.05
N HIS A 443 -45.00 40.32 34.89
CA HIS A 443 -44.72 40.85 33.56
C HIS A 443 -45.81 40.45 32.52
N PRO A 444 -47.07 40.90 32.69
CA PRO A 444 -48.19 40.46 31.86
C PRO A 444 -48.06 40.82 30.37
N GLN A 445 -47.40 41.95 30.05
CA GLN A 445 -47.19 42.38 28.66
C GLN A 445 -46.24 41.43 27.90
N ASP A 446 -45.15 41.01 28.53
CA ASP A 446 -44.21 40.04 27.96
C ASP A 446 -44.85 38.66 27.81
N ALA A 447 -45.72 38.28 28.75
CA ALA A 447 -46.50 37.06 28.64
C ALA A 447 -47.45 37.06 27.45
N GLU A 448 -48.23 38.14 27.26
CA GLU A 448 -49.12 38.26 26.10
C GLU A 448 -48.33 38.22 24.78
N ALA A 449 -47.18 38.89 24.73
CA ALA A 449 -46.29 38.85 23.56
C ALA A 449 -45.72 37.46 23.30
N ALA A 450 -45.36 36.71 24.35
CA ALA A 450 -44.90 35.34 24.23
C ALA A 450 -46.00 34.43 23.67
N GLU A 451 -47.25 34.55 24.13
CA GLU A 451 -48.37 33.74 23.63
C GLU A 451 -48.67 33.98 22.14
N LYS A 452 -48.47 35.20 21.64
CA LYS A 452 -48.65 35.54 20.22
C LYS A 452 -47.49 35.10 19.34
N THR A 453 -46.33 34.81 19.93
CA THR A 453 -45.16 34.35 19.19
C THR A 453 -45.34 32.86 18.91
N PRO A 454 -45.51 32.43 17.64
CA PRO A 454 -45.63 31.01 17.33
C PRO A 454 -44.38 30.30 17.84
N GLU A 455 -44.56 29.16 18.50
CA GLU A 455 -43.43 28.32 18.90
C GLU A 455 -42.62 28.00 17.65
N VAL A 456 -41.43 28.59 17.56
CA VAL A 456 -40.45 28.17 16.57
C VAL A 456 -40.06 26.77 16.99
N ARG A 457 -40.75 25.77 16.44
CA ARG A 457 -40.28 24.40 16.49
C ARG A 457 -38.90 24.45 15.86
N THR A 458 -37.87 24.33 16.70
CA THR A 458 -36.56 23.91 16.21
C THR A 458 -36.80 22.51 15.69
N TYR A 459 -37.20 22.41 14.42
CA TYR A 459 -37.17 21.15 13.71
C TYR A 459 -35.77 20.61 14.00
N PRO A 460 -35.63 19.35 14.46
CA PRO A 460 -34.34 18.71 14.39
C PRO A 460 -34.01 18.77 12.90
N VAL A 461 -33.12 19.69 12.49
CA VAL A 461 -32.57 19.67 11.15
C VAL A 461 -32.01 18.25 11.05
N PRO A 462 -32.57 17.37 10.21
CA PRO A 462 -31.98 16.07 10.01
C PRO A 462 -30.60 16.40 9.48
N MET A 463 -29.58 16.28 10.32
CA MET A 463 -28.20 16.33 9.86
C MET A 463 -28.16 15.24 8.81
N PRO A 464 -27.97 15.56 7.52
CA PRO A 464 -27.85 14.52 6.52
C PRO A 464 -26.73 13.61 7.01
N TYR A 465 -27.07 12.35 7.30
CA TYR A 465 -26.07 11.35 7.59
C TYR A 465 -25.07 11.42 6.43
N PRO A 466 -23.76 11.60 6.68
CA PRO A 466 -22.79 11.46 5.61
C PRO A 466 -22.98 10.05 5.05
N ALA A 467 -23.50 9.97 3.82
CA ALA A 467 -23.56 8.74 3.08
C ALA A 467 -22.15 8.15 3.06
N GLY A 468 -22.06 6.86 3.38
CA GLY A 468 -20.82 6.18 3.77
C GLY A 468 -19.61 6.46 2.90
N ARG A 469 -18.44 6.48 3.56
CA ARG A 469 -17.16 6.15 2.94
C ARG A 469 -16.81 4.72 3.29
#